data_AF-A0A7S3Y5X6-F1
#
_entry.id   AF-A0A7S3Y5X6-F1
#
_cell.length_a   1.000
_cell.length_b   1.000
_cell.length_c   1.000
_cell.angle_alpha   90.00
_cell.angle_beta   90.00
_cell.angle_gamma   90.00
#
_symmetry.space_group_name_H-M   'P 1'
#
loop_
_entity.id
_entity.type
_entity.pdbx_description
1 polymer ?
#
loop_
_entity_poly.entity_id
_entity_poly.type
_entity_poly.pdbx_seq_one_letter_code
_entity_poly.pdbx_strand_id
1 'polypeptide(L)'
;MDDNLKNETKMEPEEPVKAPANNDELVKQGDGGATKEGGKVESGEEKVKPISPFKLFSKADCFEVLLMILGTIFAAGMGILLPIFLIVYGDTIDKLNSTGDFQKEINELALLFTFLGIAALVAGTLQVLCFTLAGERQAQRLKELYVKAILRQ
;
A
#
# COMPACT_ATOMS: atom_id res chain seq x y z
N MET A 1 -5.81 -9.31 -71.54
CA MET A 1 -6.11 -10.39 -70.56
C MET A 1 -5.24 -10.12 -69.33
N ASP A 2 -5.27 -8.94 -68.70
CA ASP A 2 -6.41 -8.27 -68.06
C ASP A 2 -7.23 -9.25 -67.24
N ASP A 3 -6.86 -9.40 -65.95
CA ASP A 3 -7.76 -9.83 -64.87
C ASP A 3 -7.02 -9.76 -63.52
N ASN A 4 -6.84 -8.55 -62.98
CA ASN A 4 -6.98 -8.31 -61.53
C ASN A 4 -6.90 -6.82 -61.14
N LEU A 5 -7.80 -6.02 -61.70
CA LEU A 5 -8.16 -4.75 -61.09
C LEU A 5 -9.66 -4.79 -60.81
N LYS A 6 -10.01 -4.47 -59.56
CA LYS A 6 -11.36 -4.30 -58.96
C LYS A 6 -11.80 -5.44 -58.04
N ASN A 7 -11.33 -5.37 -56.79
CA ASN A 7 -12.28 -5.44 -55.67
C ASN A 7 -11.73 -4.65 -54.48
N GLU A 8 -11.72 -3.32 -54.61
CA GLU A 8 -11.75 -2.47 -53.43
C GLU A 8 -13.16 -2.54 -52.81
N THR A 9 -13.23 -2.32 -51.51
CA THR A 9 -14.45 -2.07 -50.70
C THR A 9 -15.03 -3.29 -49.98
N LYS A 10 -14.48 -3.60 -48.80
CA LYS A 10 -15.32 -3.69 -47.60
C LYS A 10 -14.52 -3.39 -46.33
N MET A 11 -14.59 -2.13 -45.89
CA MET A 11 -14.61 -1.81 -44.47
C MET A 11 -15.79 -2.55 -43.84
N GLU A 12 -15.54 -3.39 -42.85
CA GLU A 12 -16.51 -3.83 -41.84
C GLU A 12 -15.75 -4.49 -40.68
N PRO A 13 -16.27 -4.42 -39.44
CA PRO A 13 -16.08 -3.30 -38.52
C PRO A 13 -15.28 -3.74 -37.29
N GLU A 14 -14.73 -2.78 -36.54
CA GLU A 14 -14.19 -3.07 -35.21
C GLU A 14 -15.28 -3.72 -34.33
N GLU A 15 -15.05 -4.96 -33.90
CA GLU A 15 -15.89 -5.56 -32.88
C GLU A 15 -15.67 -4.85 -31.54
N PRO A 16 -16.76 -4.44 -30.86
CA PRO A 16 -16.69 -3.50 -29.75
C PRO A 16 -16.02 -4.13 -28.52
N VAL A 17 -15.08 -3.38 -27.94
CA VAL A 17 -14.60 -3.59 -26.57
C VAL A 17 -15.82 -3.65 -25.64
N LYS A 18 -16.17 -4.85 -25.19
CA LYS A 18 -17.27 -5.08 -24.26
C LYS A 18 -16.87 -4.59 -22.88
N ALA A 19 -17.23 -3.36 -22.58
CA ALA A 19 -17.30 -2.84 -21.22
C ALA A 19 -18.30 -3.67 -20.40
N PRO A 20 -17.97 -4.16 -19.19
CA PRO A 20 -18.98 -4.28 -18.15
C PRO A 20 -19.26 -2.88 -17.61
N ALA A 21 -20.31 -2.27 -18.17
CA ALA A 21 -20.98 -1.13 -17.56
C ALA A 21 -21.86 -1.60 -16.40
N ASN A 22 -21.95 -0.71 -15.41
CA ASN A 22 -23.00 -0.55 -14.40
C ASN A 22 -22.96 -1.50 -13.19
N ASN A 23 -22.99 -1.00 -11.95
CA ASN A 23 -23.24 0.36 -11.48
C ASN A 23 -22.54 0.60 -10.14
N ASP A 24 -21.98 1.81 -10.05
CA ASP A 24 -21.93 2.70 -8.90
C ASP A 24 -22.70 2.25 -7.67
N GLU A 25 -22.03 2.20 -6.52
CA GLU A 25 -22.25 3.23 -5.50
C GLU A 25 -21.27 3.15 -4.33
N LEU A 26 -20.78 4.34 -3.94
CA LEU A 26 -20.15 4.69 -2.66
C LEU A 26 -18.77 4.09 -2.33
N VAL A 27 -17.75 4.88 -2.68
CA VAL A 27 -16.54 5.03 -1.85
C VAL A 27 -16.96 5.35 -0.42
N LYS A 28 -16.89 4.36 0.48
CA LYS A 28 -16.79 4.57 1.93
C LYS A 28 -15.41 4.14 2.39
N GLN A 29 -14.63 5.15 2.76
CA GLN A 29 -13.43 5.05 3.56
C GLN A 29 -13.81 4.56 4.97
N GLY A 30 -13.21 3.47 5.44
CA GLY A 30 -13.46 2.93 6.80
C GLY A 30 -12.84 1.56 7.05
N ASP A 31 -11.70 1.57 7.74
CA ASP A 31 -11.24 0.70 8.85
C ASP A 31 -11.66 -0.79 8.99
N GLY A 32 -10.66 -1.65 9.24
CA GLY A 32 -10.72 -2.73 10.24
C GLY A 32 -11.28 -4.14 9.90
N GLY A 33 -10.41 -5.16 9.95
CA GLY A 33 -10.69 -6.40 10.70
C GLY A 33 -11.17 -7.70 10.01
N ALA A 34 -10.22 -8.62 9.75
CA ALA A 34 -10.19 -10.05 10.15
C ALA A 34 -11.24 -11.12 9.68
N THR A 35 -10.74 -12.00 8.77
CA THR A 35 -10.73 -13.50 8.74
C THR A 35 -11.89 -14.41 8.22
N LYS A 36 -11.44 -15.36 7.34
CA LYS A 36 -11.90 -16.74 6.98
C LYS A 36 -13.19 -16.88 6.14
N GLU A 37 -13.39 -17.81 5.19
CA GLU A 37 -12.74 -19.06 4.72
C GLU A 37 -13.30 -19.34 3.29
N GLY A 38 -12.51 -19.82 2.32
CA GLY A 38 -12.71 -21.17 1.74
C GLY A 38 -13.60 -21.24 0.48
N GLY A 39 -13.00 -21.45 -0.70
CA GLY A 39 -13.73 -21.77 -1.94
C GLY A 39 -12.80 -22.06 -3.12
N LYS A 40 -12.53 -23.34 -3.37
CA LYS A 40 -11.59 -23.87 -4.38
C LYS A 40 -12.18 -23.74 -5.79
N VAL A 41 -11.52 -23.01 -6.70
CA VAL A 41 -11.80 -23.04 -8.15
C VAL A 41 -10.58 -23.59 -8.86
N GLU A 42 -10.71 -24.78 -9.43
CA GLU A 42 -9.71 -25.38 -10.31
C GLU A 42 -10.06 -25.02 -11.76
N SER A 43 -9.30 -24.09 -12.35
CA SER A 43 -9.20 -23.94 -13.80
C SER A 43 -7.78 -24.30 -14.22
N GLY A 44 -7.67 -25.08 -15.30
CA GLY A 44 -6.43 -25.56 -15.88
C GLY A 44 -5.74 -24.48 -16.70
N GLU A 45 -5.03 -23.59 -16.02
CA GLU A 45 -3.93 -22.80 -16.57
C GLU A 45 -2.63 -23.43 -16.03
N GLU A 46 -1.51 -23.28 -16.74
CA GLU A 46 -0.20 -23.71 -16.23
C GLU A 46 0.05 -22.98 -14.89
N LYS A 47 -0.32 -23.63 -13.78
CA LYS A 47 -0.34 -23.03 -12.44
C LYS A 47 1.10 -22.76 -12.05
N VAL A 48 1.58 -21.56 -12.33
CA VAL A 48 2.81 -21.01 -11.72
C VAL A 48 2.62 -21.17 -10.22
N LYS A 49 3.28 -22.17 -9.64
CA LYS A 49 3.09 -22.51 -8.23
C LYS A 49 3.44 -21.27 -7.41
N PRO A 50 2.49 -20.68 -6.65
CA PRO A 50 2.78 -19.50 -5.86
C PRO A 50 3.85 -19.88 -4.85
N ILE A 51 5.02 -19.27 -4.99
CA ILE A 51 6.07 -19.37 -4.00
C ILE A 51 5.59 -18.67 -2.74
N SER A 52 5.66 -19.38 -1.62
CA SER A 52 5.28 -18.82 -0.33
C SER A 52 6.14 -17.57 -0.04
N PRO A 53 5.57 -16.44 0.40
CA PRO A 53 6.33 -15.21 0.66
C PRO A 53 7.47 -15.45 1.66
N PHE A 54 7.28 -16.33 2.63
CA PHE A 54 8.32 -16.74 3.58
C PHE A 54 9.51 -17.44 2.92
N LYS A 55 9.32 -18.08 1.75
CA LYS A 55 10.39 -18.72 0.98
C LYS A 55 11.23 -17.70 0.19
N LEU A 56 10.66 -16.53 -0.12
CA LEU A 56 11.37 -15.35 -0.62
C LEU A 56 12.19 -14.69 0.49
N PHE A 57 11.60 -14.50 1.68
CA PHE A 57 12.28 -13.90 2.84
C PHE A 57 13.26 -14.85 3.56
N SER A 58 13.19 -16.16 3.33
CA SER A 58 14.14 -17.13 3.92
C SER A 58 15.58 -16.93 3.46
N LYS A 59 15.80 -16.20 2.35
CA LYS A 59 17.13 -15.81 1.87
C LYS A 59 17.51 -14.38 2.30
N ALA A 60 16.65 -13.66 3.01
CA ALA A 60 16.91 -12.31 3.48
C ALA A 60 17.98 -12.32 4.58
N ASP A 61 18.87 -11.34 4.55
CA ASP A 61 19.91 -11.24 5.56
C ASP A 61 19.31 -10.75 6.89
N CYS A 62 19.92 -11.12 8.02
CA CYS A 62 19.41 -10.75 9.36
C CYS A 62 19.20 -9.23 9.53
N PHE A 63 19.98 -8.43 8.80
CA PHE A 63 19.84 -6.97 8.79
C PHE A 63 18.57 -6.51 8.07
N GLU A 64 18.17 -7.13 6.95
CA GLU A 64 16.93 -6.77 6.25
C GLU A 64 15.70 -7.10 7.09
N VAL A 65 15.72 -8.25 7.77
CA VAL A 65 14.66 -8.66 8.70
C VAL A 65 14.55 -7.69 9.87
N LEU A 66 15.68 -7.23 10.42
CA LEU A 66 15.71 -6.23 11.48
C LEU A 66 15.09 -4.89 11.02
N LEU A 67 15.43 -4.41 9.82
CA LEU A 67 14.85 -3.19 9.26
C LEU A 67 13.33 -3.34 9.04
N MET A 68 12.87 -4.51 8.60
CA MET A 68 11.44 -4.75 8.41
C MET A 68 10.68 -4.77 9.73
N ILE A 69 11.21 -5.40 10.78
CA ILE A 69 10.60 -5.41 12.12
C ILE A 69 10.54 -3.98 12.69
N LEU A 70 11.62 -3.21 12.53
CA LEU A 70 11.65 -1.84 13.02
C LEU A 70 10.65 -0.96 12.24
N GLY A 71 10.59 -1.12 10.92
CA GLY A 71 9.63 -0.44 10.06
C GLY A 71 8.17 -0.77 10.40
N THR A 72 7.85 -2.02 10.75
CA THR A 72 6.49 -2.40 11.15
C THR A 72 6.08 -1.82 12.50
N ILE A 73 7.01 -1.66 13.46
CA ILE A 73 6.73 -0.98 14.73
C ILE A 73 6.36 0.49 14.49
N PHE A 74 7.14 1.20 13.66
CA PHE A 74 6.82 2.58 13.30
C PHE A 74 5.52 2.68 12.48
N ALA A 75 5.25 1.72 11.60
CA ALA A 75 4.00 1.63 10.85
C ALA A 75 2.77 1.44 11.75
N ALA A 76 2.88 0.61 12.78
CA ALA A 76 1.81 0.43 13.76
C ALA A 76 1.53 1.73 14.52
N GLY A 77 2.59 2.42 14.96
CA GLY A 77 2.46 3.74 15.60
C GLY A 77 1.79 4.77 14.68
N MET A 78 2.16 4.78 13.39
CA MET A 78 1.53 5.62 12.39
C MET A 78 0.07 5.28 12.10
N GLY A 79 -0.30 4.01 12.13
CA GLY A 79 -1.68 3.58 11.97
C GLY A 79 -2.59 4.08 13.11
N ILE A 80 -2.07 4.12 14.35
CA ILE A 80 -2.82 4.58 15.54
C ILE A 80 -2.81 6.12 15.66
N LEU A 81 -1.96 6.81 14.91
CA LEU A 81 -1.83 8.27 14.96
C LEU A 81 -3.16 8.99 14.63
N LEU A 82 -3.93 8.48 13.67
CA LEU A 82 -5.22 9.07 13.26
C LEU A 82 -6.27 9.05 14.40
N PRO A 83 -6.54 7.90 15.06
CA PRO A 83 -7.37 7.86 16.27
C PRO A 83 -6.91 8.81 17.38
N ILE A 84 -5.61 8.86 17.67
CA ILE A 84 -5.05 9.73 18.71
C ILE A 84 -5.29 11.20 18.34
N PHE A 85 -5.01 11.57 17.08
CA PHE A 85 -5.26 12.91 16.58
C PHE A 85 -6.73 13.32 16.74
N LEU A 86 -7.66 12.41 16.46
CA LEU A 86 -9.10 12.68 16.60
C LEU A 86 -9.51 12.96 18.05
N ILE A 87 -8.96 12.21 19.01
CA ILE A 87 -9.25 12.42 20.44
C ILE A 87 -8.74 13.79 20.90
N VAL A 88 -7.47 14.11 20.59
CA VAL A 88 -6.86 15.41 20.95
C VAL A 88 -7.61 16.56 20.27
N TYR A 89 -8.08 16.35 19.04
CA TYR A 89 -8.89 17.33 18.33
C TYR A 89 -10.27 17.52 18.99
N GLY A 90 -10.90 16.44 19.48
CA GLY A 90 -12.13 16.52 20.27
C GLY A 90 -11.95 17.38 21.52
N ASP A 91 -10.92 17.09 22.32
CA ASP A 91 -10.58 17.87 23.52
C ASP A 91 -10.33 19.35 23.21
N THR A 92 -9.78 19.64 22.03
CA THR A 92 -9.57 21.01 21.55
C THR A 92 -10.88 21.75 21.34
N ILE A 93 -11.87 21.10 20.72
CA ILE A 93 -13.21 21.66 20.51
C ILE A 93 -13.94 21.86 21.83
N ASP A 94 -13.81 20.93 22.77
CA ASP A 94 -14.45 21.04 24.09
C ASP A 94 -13.86 22.21 24.91
N LYS A 95 -12.53 22.33 24.95
CA LYS A 95 -11.84 23.45 25.62
C LYS A 95 -12.17 24.80 24.99
N LEU A 96 -12.35 24.86 23.66
CA LEU A 96 -12.75 26.07 22.94
C LEU A 96 -14.16 26.56 23.33
N ASN A 97 -15.05 25.65 23.72
CA ASN A 97 -16.40 25.98 24.17
C ASN A 97 -16.49 26.23 25.69
N SER A 98 -15.39 26.05 26.43
CA SER A 98 -15.36 26.26 27.87
C SER A 98 -15.17 27.74 28.23
N THR A 99 -15.70 28.17 29.37
CA THR A 99 -15.59 29.56 29.88
C THR A 99 -14.38 29.78 30.80
N GLY A 100 -13.42 28.83 30.79
CA GLY A 100 -12.24 28.81 31.65
C GLY A 100 -11.09 29.72 31.20
N ASP A 101 -9.89 29.42 31.70
CA ASP A 101 -8.65 30.17 31.44
C ASP A 101 -8.07 29.79 30.06
N PHE A 102 -8.78 30.20 29.01
CA PHE A 102 -8.60 29.81 27.60
C PHE A 102 -7.15 29.84 27.11
N GLN A 103 -6.37 30.84 27.54
CA GLN A 103 -5.00 31.03 27.06
C GLN A 103 -4.03 29.94 27.54
N LYS A 104 -4.23 29.42 28.76
CA LYS A 104 -3.42 28.32 29.29
C LYS A 104 -3.77 27.01 28.59
N GLU A 105 -5.07 26.78 28.39
CA GLU A 105 -5.60 25.58 27.74
C GLU A 105 -5.13 25.46 26.28
N ILE A 106 -5.19 26.55 25.52
CA ILE A 106 -4.70 26.56 24.14
C ILE A 106 -3.20 26.33 24.05
N ASN A 107 -2.42 26.93 24.96
CA ASN A 107 -0.97 26.75 24.93
C ASN A 107 -0.58 25.29 25.17
N GLU A 108 -1.27 24.61 26.09
CA GLU A 108 -1.10 23.18 26.33
C GLU A 108 -1.47 22.34 25.09
N LEU A 109 -2.60 22.63 24.45
CA LEU A 109 -3.03 21.94 23.22
C LEU A 109 -2.04 22.16 22.06
N ALA A 110 -1.55 23.38 21.89
CA ALA A 110 -0.58 23.73 20.86
C ALA A 110 0.74 22.96 21.03
N LEU A 111 1.23 22.81 22.26
CA LEU A 111 2.38 21.97 22.57
C LEU A 111 2.12 20.51 22.22
N LEU A 112 0.94 19.99 22.56
CA LEU A 112 0.56 18.60 22.31
C LEU A 112 0.52 18.28 20.81
N PHE A 113 -0.10 19.15 20.00
CA PHE A 113 -0.08 19.05 18.54
C PHE A 113 1.33 19.13 17.95
N THR A 114 2.19 19.99 18.52
CA THR A 114 3.57 20.12 18.06
C THR A 114 4.36 18.83 18.30
N PHE A 115 4.26 18.24 19.49
CA PHE A 115 4.91 16.96 19.79
C PHE A 115 4.35 15.81 18.94
N LEU A 116 3.03 15.77 18.75
CA LEU A 116 2.38 14.76 17.92
C LEU A 116 2.86 14.86 16.47
N GLY A 117 2.97 16.08 15.93
CA GLY A 117 3.48 16.34 14.59
C GLY A 117 4.95 15.96 14.40
N ILE A 118 5.81 16.26 15.37
CA ILE A 118 7.23 15.86 15.33
C ILE A 118 7.36 14.34 15.42
N ALA A 119 6.64 13.69 16.33
CA ALA A 119 6.63 12.24 16.46
C ALA A 119 6.14 11.57 15.19
N ALA A 120 5.09 12.11 14.57
CA ALA A 120 4.58 11.68 13.28
C ALA A 120 5.64 11.83 12.18
N LEU A 121 6.27 13.00 12.05
CA LEU A 121 7.28 13.23 11.02
C LEU A 121 8.44 12.22 11.13
N VAL A 122 8.96 12.02 12.34
CA VAL A 122 10.06 11.09 12.60
C VAL A 122 9.63 9.64 12.35
N ALA A 123 8.51 9.19 12.94
CA ALA A 123 8.04 7.82 12.80
C ALA A 123 7.70 7.48 11.36
N GLY A 124 7.01 8.37 10.63
CA GLY A 124 6.66 8.17 9.22
C GLY A 124 7.89 8.12 8.31
N THR A 125 8.85 9.03 8.53
CA THR A 125 10.09 9.06 7.76
C THR A 125 10.92 7.80 7.99
N LEU A 126 11.08 7.38 9.25
CA LEU A 126 11.81 6.15 9.59
C LEU A 126 11.10 4.90 9.05
N GLN A 127 9.77 4.83 9.14
CA GLN A 127 8.98 3.76 8.56
C GLN A 127 9.26 3.61 7.06
N VAL A 128 9.07 4.69 6.29
CA VAL A 128 9.24 4.66 4.83
C VAL A 128 10.69 4.34 4.49
N LEU A 129 11.66 4.99 5.15
CA LEU A 129 13.08 4.74 4.92
C LEU A 129 13.46 3.27 5.17
N CYS A 130 12.96 2.66 6.25
CA CYS A 130 13.23 1.25 6.56
C CYS A 130 12.68 0.32 5.48
N PHE A 131 11.45 0.55 5.01
CA PHE A 131 10.85 -0.27 3.96
C PHE A 131 11.52 -0.06 2.60
N THR A 132 11.88 1.18 2.26
CA THR A 132 12.60 1.49 1.02
C THR A 132 13.97 0.82 0.99
N LEU A 133 14.77 0.95 2.05
CA LEU A 133 16.10 0.32 2.12
C LEU A 133 16.02 -1.21 2.10
N ALA A 134 15.04 -1.80 2.77
CA ALA A 134 14.82 -3.25 2.72
C ALA A 134 14.38 -3.71 1.31
N GLY A 135 13.51 -2.95 0.65
CA GLY A 135 13.05 -3.22 -0.71
C GLY A 135 14.16 -3.11 -1.76
N GLU A 136 15.02 -2.11 -1.65
CA GLU A 136 16.17 -1.91 -2.53
C GLU A 136 17.12 -3.11 -2.51
N ARG A 137 17.52 -3.55 -1.32
CA ARG A 137 18.45 -4.67 -1.16
C ARG A 137 17.84 -6.00 -1.63
N GLN A 138 16.57 -6.25 -1.31
CA GLN A 138 15.86 -7.43 -1.80
C GLN A 138 15.76 -7.44 -3.33
N ALA A 139 15.47 -6.29 -3.94
CA ALA A 139 15.37 -6.16 -5.40
C ALA A 139 16.73 -6.36 -6.09
N GLN A 140 17.82 -5.84 -5.53
CA GLN A 140 19.17 -6.05 -6.07
C GLN A 140 19.54 -7.54 -6.07
N ARG A 141 19.32 -8.23 -4.95
CA ARG A 141 19.61 -9.67 -4.83
C ARG A 141 18.78 -10.53 -5.78
N LEU A 142 17.50 -10.18 -5.96
CA LEU A 142 16.63 -10.87 -6.93
C LEU A 142 17.15 -10.70 -8.36
N LYS A 143 17.61 -9.49 -8.73
CA LYS A 143 18.20 -9.23 -10.06
C LYS A 143 19.47 -10.03 -10.30
N GLU A 144 20.36 -10.14 -9.30
CA GLU A 144 21.58 -10.97 -9.42
C GLU A 144 21.26 -12.45 -9.65
N LEU A 145 20.32 -12.99 -8.87
CA LEU A 145 19.87 -14.38 -9.01
C LEU A 145 19.21 -14.63 -10.37
N TYR A 146 18.43 -13.66 -10.85
CA TYR A 146 17.77 -13.71 -12.14
C TYR A 146 18.78 -13.74 -13.31
N VAL A 147 19.75 -12.82 -13.33
CA VAL A 147 20.79 -12.79 -14.37
C VAL A 147 21.62 -14.07 -14.36
N LYS A 148 22.01 -14.55 -13.18
CA LYS A 148 22.75 -15.81 -13.04
C LYS A 148 21.97 -17.03 -13.54
N ALA A 149 20.64 -17.03 -13.36
CA ALA A 149 19.79 -18.10 -13.86
C ALA A 149 19.71 -18.11 -15.39
N ILE A 150 19.58 -16.93 -16.02
CA ILE A 150 19.57 -16.79 -17.48
C ILE A 150 20.90 -17.22 -18.09
N LEU A 151 22.03 -16.79 -17.54
CA LEU A 151 23.35 -17.15 -18.07
C LEU A 151 23.72 -18.64 -17.89
N ARG A 152 22.97 -19.37 -17.05
CA ARG A 152 23.16 -20.81 -16.85
C ARG A 152 22.28 -21.66 -17.79
N GLN A 153 21.28 -21.06 -18.42
CA GLN A 153 20.45 -21.68 -19.45
C GLN A 153 21.08 -21.46 -20.83
#